data_AF-L7KJY6-F1
#
_entry.id   AF-L7KJY6-F1
#
_cell.length_a   1.000
_cell.length_b   1.000
_cell.length_c   1.000
_cell.angle_alpha   90.00
_cell.angle_beta   90.00
_cell.angle_gamma   90.00
#
_symmetry.space_group_name_H-M   'P 1'
#
loop_
_entity.id
_entity.type
_entity.pdbx_description
1 polymer ?
#
loop_
_entity_poly.entity_id
_entity_poly.type
_entity_poly.pdbx_seq_one_letter_code
_entity_poly.pdbx_strand_id
1 'polypeptide(L)'
;MPGILKQRTTVVWIFLMLATVVTTWWLAKDAFPVRVGTVGIFLIAAVKVHLVLNEFMELRQAPKSARIVFETWVVLVTAGVVGIYLAT
;
A
#
# COMPACT_ATOMS: atom_id res chain seq x y z
N MET A 1 -2.71 -26.43 -13.94
CA MET A 1 -1.58 -25.49 -14.10
C MET A 1 -1.14 -24.94 -12.74
N PRO A 2 -0.43 -25.71 -11.90
CA PRO A 2 -0.04 -25.29 -10.54
C PRO A 2 1.11 -24.25 -10.47
N GLY A 3 1.61 -23.77 -11.62
CA GLY A 3 2.74 -22.84 -11.68
C GLY A 3 2.41 -21.36 -11.47
N ILE A 4 1.17 -20.93 -11.73
CA ILE A 4 0.80 -19.49 -11.73
C ILE A 4 0.81 -18.89 -10.32
N LEU A 5 0.47 -19.68 -9.30
CA LEU A 5 0.49 -19.25 -7.89
C LEU A 5 1.91 -19.10 -7.31
N LYS A 6 2.93 -19.70 -7.95
CA LYS A 6 4.33 -19.54 -7.52
C LYS A 6 4.93 -18.20 -7.95
N GLN A 7 4.33 -17.51 -8.91
CA GLN A 7 4.86 -16.24 -9.38
C GLN A 7 4.60 -15.16 -8.32
N ARG A 8 5.68 -14.51 -7.87
CA ARG A 8 5.63 -13.49 -6.81
C ARG A 8 4.66 -12.35 -7.15
N THR A 9 4.58 -11.97 -8.43
CA THR A 9 3.62 -10.98 -8.94
C THR A 9 2.17 -11.41 -8.70
N THR A 10 1.82 -12.69 -8.89
CA THR A 10 0.47 -13.22 -8.64
C THR A 10 0.12 -13.14 -7.16
N VAL A 11 1.05 -13.52 -6.28
CA VAL A 11 0.84 -13.44 -4.82
C VAL A 11 0.62 -12.00 -4.38
N VAL A 12 1.43 -11.08 -4.89
CA VAL A 12 1.30 -9.64 -4.61
C VAL A 12 -0.03 -9.11 -5.15
N TRP A 13 -0.43 -9.52 -6.35
CA TRP A 13 -1.72 -9.15 -6.91
C TRP A 13 -2.89 -9.61 -6.03
N ILE A 14 -2.89 -10.87 -5.58
CA ILE A 14 -3.94 -11.38 -4.66
C ILE A 14 -3.95 -10.57 -3.37
N PHE A 15 -2.78 -10.27 -2.80
CA PHE A 15 -2.67 -9.43 -1.61
C PHE A 15 -3.26 -8.03 -1.84
N LEU A 16 -2.96 -7.39 -2.98
CA LEU A 16 -3.51 -6.06 -3.33
C LEU A 16 -5.03 -6.09 -3.47
N MET A 17 -5.59 -7.17 -4.03
CA MET A 17 -7.03 -7.37 -4.12
C MET A 17 -7.66 -7.51 -2.74
N LEU A 18 -7.09 -8.36 -1.88
CA LEU A 18 -7.56 -8.53 -0.50
C LEU A 18 -7.47 -7.23 0.30
N ALA A 19 -6.37 -6.50 0.18
CA ALA A 19 -6.20 -5.20 0.81
C ALA A 19 -7.31 -4.22 0.38
N THR A 20 -7.70 -4.24 -0.89
CA THR A 20 -8.79 -3.40 -1.41
C THR A 20 -10.14 -3.81 -0.82
N VAL A 21 -10.43 -5.11 -0.74
CA VAL A 21 -11.66 -5.61 -0.11
C VAL A 21 -11.72 -5.19 1.36
N VAL A 22 -10.63 -5.33 2.09
CA VAL A 22 -10.52 -4.93 3.50
C VAL A 22 -10.75 -3.42 3.67
N THR A 23 -10.14 -2.58 2.82
CA THR A 23 -10.36 -1.12 2.93
C THR A 23 -11.81 -0.73 2.62
N THR A 24 -12.43 -1.33 1.61
CA THR A 24 -13.76 -0.93 1.13
C THR A 24 -14.88 -1.48 2.01
N TRP A 25 -14.77 -2.73 2.48
CA TRP A 25 -15.86 -3.42 3.16
C TRP A 25 -15.69 -3.52 4.66
N TRP A 26 -14.48 -3.29 5.18
CA TRP A 26 -14.18 -3.40 6.61
C TRP A 26 -13.84 -2.05 7.23
N LEU A 27 -12.79 -1.37 6.76
CA LEU A 27 -12.35 -0.10 7.37
C LEU A 27 -13.28 1.08 7.06
N ALA A 28 -13.99 1.06 5.93
CA ALA A 28 -14.92 2.12 5.56
C ALA A 28 -16.30 2.01 6.23
N LYS A 29 -16.55 0.97 7.04
CA LYS A 29 -17.80 0.82 7.79
C LYS A 29 -17.71 1.51 9.16
N ASP A 30 -18.87 1.79 9.75
CA ASP A 30 -19.01 2.35 11.12
C ASP A 30 -18.53 1.41 12.24
N ALA A 31 -17.84 0.31 11.89
CA ALA A 31 -17.25 -0.63 12.84
C ALA A 31 -16.03 -0.04 13.57
N PHE A 32 -15.44 1.05 13.07
CA PHE A 32 -14.29 1.72 13.67
C PHE A 32 -14.54 3.22 13.86
N PRO A 33 -13.89 3.86 14.84
CA PRO A 33 -13.83 5.32 14.87
C PRO A 33 -13.27 5.83 13.54
N VAL A 34 -13.91 6.86 12.96
CA VAL A 34 -13.53 7.44 11.66
C VAL A 34 -12.03 7.71 11.59
N ARG A 35 -11.46 8.26 12.66
CA ARG A 35 -10.03 8.55 12.77
C ARG A 35 -9.15 7.31 12.59
N VAL A 36 -9.52 6.19 13.21
CA VAL A 36 -8.79 4.92 13.10
C VAL A 36 -8.96 4.31 11.71
N GLY A 37 -10.19 4.34 11.17
CA GLY A 37 -10.48 3.86 9.81
C GLY A 37 -9.67 4.61 8.74
N THR A 38 -9.67 5.94 8.78
CA THR A 38 -8.94 6.78 7.83
C THR A 38 -7.43 6.58 7.91
N VAL A 39 -6.84 6.56 9.11
CA VAL A 39 -5.40 6.28 9.26
C VAL A 39 -5.06 4.88 8.74
N GLY A 40 -5.86 3.87 9.07
CA GLY A 40 -5.67 2.51 8.59
C GLY A 40 -5.71 2.42 7.05
N ILE A 41 -6.64 3.13 6.41
CA ILE A 41 -6.73 3.19 4.94
C ILE A 41 -5.45 3.78 4.34
N PHE A 42 -4.93 4.89 4.89
CA PHE A 42 -3.69 5.49 4.39
C PHE A 42 -2.47 4.59 4.57
N LEU A 43 -2.37 3.88 5.70
CA LEU A 43 -1.29 2.91 5.93
C LEU A 43 -1.37 1.74 4.95
N ILE A 44 -2.56 1.20 4.69
CA ILE A 44 -2.77 0.15 3.69
C ILE A 44 -2.41 0.68 2.30
N ALA A 45 -2.81 1.91 1.96
CA ALA A 45 -2.46 2.54 0.68
C ALA A 45 -0.94 2.66 0.50
N ALA A 46 -0.19 3.05 1.53
CA ALA A 46 1.27 3.12 1.48
C ALA A 46 1.91 1.76 1.17
N VAL A 47 1.43 0.69 1.82
CA VAL A 47 1.88 -0.68 1.55
C VAL A 47 1.55 -1.09 0.11
N LYS A 48 0.34 -0.78 -0.37
CA LYS A 48 -0.06 -1.05 -1.76
C LYS A 48 0.88 -0.36 -2.75
N VAL A 49 1.17 0.92 -2.54
CA VAL A 49 2.08 1.68 -3.41
C VAL A 49 3.48 1.07 -3.43
N HIS A 50 4.03 0.71 -2.27
CA HIS A 50 5.34 0.04 -2.18
C HIS A 50 5.38 -1.27 -2.99
N LEU A 51 4.34 -2.10 -2.88
CA LEU A 51 4.22 -3.35 -3.63
C LEU A 51 4.07 -3.11 -5.14
N VAL A 52 3.28 -2.12 -5.54
CA VAL A 52 3.10 -1.77 -6.96
C VAL A 52 4.41 -1.28 -7.57
N LEU A 53 5.12 -0.39 -6.87
CA LEU A 53 6.42 0.13 -7.32
C LEU A 53 7.42 -1.01 -7.53
N ASN A 54 7.55 -1.91 -6.55
CA ASN A 54 8.56 -2.98 -6.61
C ASN A 54 8.22 -4.10 -7.60
N GLU A 55 6.95 -4.50 -7.71
CA GLU A 55 6.55 -5.70 -8.47
C GLU A 55 5.98 -5.42 -9.86
N PHE A 56 5.34 -4.27 -10.06
CA PHE A 56 4.68 -3.93 -11.33
C PHE A 56 5.42 -2.83 -12.10
N MET A 57 6.07 -1.91 -11.40
CA MET A 57 6.97 -0.93 -12.03
C MET A 57 8.43 -1.39 -12.03
N GLU A 58 8.68 -2.63 -11.60
CA GLU A 58 9.99 -3.27 -11.55
C GLU A 58 11.06 -2.44 -10.80
N LEU A 59 10.65 -1.59 -9.85
CA LEU A 59 11.57 -0.73 -9.09
C LEU A 59 12.60 -1.55 -8.30
N ARG A 60 12.30 -2.83 -8.04
CA ARG A 60 13.24 -3.80 -7.46
C ARG A 60 14.49 -4.01 -8.32
N GLN A 61 14.38 -3.90 -9.63
CA GLN A 61 15.49 -4.07 -10.59
C GLN A 61 16.14 -2.74 -10.98
N ALA A 62 15.53 -1.62 -10.59
CA ALA A 62 16.05 -0.27 -10.86
C ALA A 62 17.35 0.02 -10.07
N PRO A 63 18.16 1.00 -10.51
CA PRO A 63 19.31 1.47 -9.74
C PRO A 63 18.90 1.91 -8.32
N LYS A 64 19.77 1.61 -7.34
CA LYS A 64 19.49 1.82 -5.90
C LYS A 64 19.07 3.26 -5.57
N SER A 65 19.61 4.24 -6.27
CA SER A 65 19.26 5.66 -6.11
C SER A 65 17.77 5.91 -6.40
N ALA A 66 17.28 5.43 -7.54
CA ALA A 66 15.87 5.55 -7.90
C ALA A 66 14.97 4.87 -6.86
N ARG A 67 15.33 3.66 -6.44
CA ARG A 67 14.59 2.92 -5.43
C ARG A 67 14.46 3.69 -4.11
N ILE A 68 15.57 4.24 -3.60
CA ILE A 68 15.58 5.01 -2.35
C ILE A 68 14.70 6.26 -2.49
N VAL A 69 14.77 6.96 -3.62
CA VAL A 69 13.96 8.17 -3.86
C VAL A 69 12.47 7.85 -3.78
N PHE A 70 12.02 6.82 -4.48
CA PHE A 70 10.61 6.44 -4.47
C PHE A 70 10.14 5.88 -3.12
N GLU A 71 10.94 5.04 -2.46
CA GLU A 71 10.60 4.52 -1.13
C GLU A 71 10.52 5.66 -0.09
N THR A 72 11.48 6.59 -0.11
CA THR A 72 11.49 7.78 0.75
C THR A 72 10.27 8.66 0.47
N TRP A 73 9.95 8.89 -0.79
CA TRP A 73 8.78 9.66 -1.21
C TRP A 73 7.49 9.07 -0.64
N VAL A 74 7.30 7.75 -0.73
CA VAL A 74 6.11 7.07 -0.18
C VAL A 74 6.00 7.31 1.33
N VAL A 75 7.11 7.18 2.07
CA VAL A 75 7.12 7.42 3.52
C VAL A 75 6.78 8.88 3.84
N LEU A 76 7.40 9.84 3.16
CA LEU A 76 7.17 11.27 3.38
C LEU A 76 5.72 11.66 3.08
N VAL A 77 5.17 11.22 1.94
CA VAL A 77 3.79 11.52 1.57
C VAL A 77 2.81 10.89 2.57
N THR A 78 3.04 9.64 2.96
CA THR A 78 2.16 8.96 3.93
C THR A 78 2.18 9.67 5.28
N ALA A 79 3.38 10.00 5.79
CA ALA A 79 3.53 10.74 7.04
C ALA A 79 2.90 12.14 6.96
N GLY A 80 3.09 12.84 5.85
CA GLY A 80 2.49 14.16 5.63
C GLY A 80 0.97 14.11 5.63
N VAL A 81 0.37 13.21 4.85
CA VAL A 81 -1.10 13.09 4.75
C VAL A 81 -1.71 12.66 6.08
N VAL A 82 -1.15 11.65 6.75
CA VAL A 82 -1.63 11.20 8.06
C VAL A 82 -1.44 12.29 9.12
N GLY A 83 -0.29 12.97 9.12
CA GLY A 83 0.00 14.06 10.04
C GLY A 83 -0.97 15.22 9.91
N ILE A 84 -1.26 15.67 8.68
CA ILE A 84 -2.23 16.72 8.40
C ILE A 84 -3.63 16.30 8.86
N TYR A 85 -4.03 15.06 8.54
CA TYR A 85 -5.33 14.53 8.96
C TYR A 85 -5.50 14.47 10.48
N LEU A 86 -4.44 14.12 11.22
CA LEU A 86 -4.48 14.04 12.69
C LEU A 86 -4.38 15.41 13.38
N ALA A 87 -3.81 16.40 12.70
CA ALA A 87 -3.72 17.78 13.18
C ALA A 87 -5.00 18.59 12.95
N THR A 88 -5.92 18.07 12.13
CA THR A 88 -7.26 18.64 11.88
C THR A 88 -8.30 17.91 12.75
#